data_AF-M6WH45-F1
#
_entry.id   AF-M6WH45-F1
#
_cell.length_a   1.000
_cell.length_b   1.000
_cell.length_c   1.000
_cell.angle_alpha   90.00
_cell.angle_beta   90.00
_cell.angle_gamma   90.00
#
_symmetry.space_group_name_H-M   'P 1'
#
loop_
_entity.id
_entity.type
_entity.pdbx_description
1 polymer ?
#
loop_
_entity_poly.entity_id
_entity_poly.type
_entity_poly.pdbx_seq_one_letter_code
_entity_poly.pdbx_strand_id
1 'polypeptide(L)'
;MVRLTFFVLRANLPSSFLKKVEEAWEIHKLENSDATFMDGIIDGCGFEIISLQALRVSHEKGESKHRSELCTLYIRENHSKFKITKLNPPKELVRTDLRLTVDNPEDLSLCRTIYSHFQELVPRIPISEIVKFLDTNPKLKELVYQFTEIGYSTMYL
;
A
#
# COMPACT_ATOMS: atom_id res chain seq x y z
N MET A 1 -3.35 -8.96 -26.98
CA MET A 1 -3.49 -7.52 -26.68
C MET A 1 -2.72 -7.24 -25.39
N VAL A 2 -1.63 -6.49 -25.45
CA VAL A 2 -0.75 -6.25 -24.29
C VAL A 2 -1.45 -5.27 -23.35
N ARG A 3 -2.10 -5.77 -22.29
CA ARG A 3 -2.56 -4.93 -21.19
C ARG A 3 -1.34 -4.55 -20.37
N LEU A 4 -0.84 -3.33 -20.58
CA LEU A 4 0.10 -2.73 -19.65
C LEU A 4 -0.68 -2.45 -18.36
N THR A 5 -0.32 -3.14 -17.28
CA THR A 5 -0.88 -2.91 -15.95
C THR A 5 0.15 -2.16 -15.13
N PHE A 6 -0.24 -1.01 -14.58
CA PHE A 6 0.61 -0.25 -13.69
C PHE A 6 0.44 -0.79 -12.27
N PHE A 7 1.56 -1.13 -11.64
CA PHE A 7 1.64 -1.41 -10.21
C PHE A 7 2.10 -0.13 -9.52
N VAL A 8 1.25 0.43 -8.65
CA VAL A 8 1.71 1.43 -7.69
C VAL A 8 2.11 0.66 -6.44
N LEU A 9 3.40 0.32 -6.37
CA LEU A 9 4.02 -0.22 -5.17
C LEU A 9 4.59 0.96 -4.38
N ARG A 10 4.06 1.25 -3.20
CA ARG A 10 4.75 2.16 -2.27
C ARG A 10 6.02 1.44 -1.80
N ALA A 11 7.16 2.11 -1.93
CA ALA A 11 8.49 1.51 -2.14
C ALA A 11 9.07 0.61 -1.03
N ASN A 12 8.32 0.30 0.03
CA ASN A 12 8.84 -0.40 1.21
C ASN A 12 8.16 -1.75 1.48
N LEU A 13 7.48 -2.33 0.49
CA LEU A 13 6.84 -3.63 0.62
C LEU A 13 7.88 -4.73 0.86
N PRO A 14 7.88 -5.40 2.02
CA PRO A 14 8.77 -6.53 2.23
C PRO A 14 8.47 -7.62 1.22
N SER A 15 9.48 -8.38 0.80
CA SER A 15 9.30 -9.30 -0.34
C SER A 15 8.24 -10.38 -0.08
N SER A 16 7.86 -10.63 1.18
CA SER A 16 6.75 -11.52 1.54
C SER A 16 5.41 -11.08 0.92
N PHE A 17 5.25 -9.78 0.61
CA PHE A 17 4.04 -9.24 -0.01
C PHE A 17 3.96 -9.48 -1.51
N LEU A 18 5.06 -9.88 -2.17
CA LEU A 18 5.07 -10.20 -3.61
C LEU A 18 4.06 -11.30 -3.93
N LYS A 19 3.94 -12.32 -3.06
CA LYS A 19 2.95 -13.38 -3.23
C LYS A 19 1.51 -12.84 -3.19
N LYS A 20 1.23 -11.85 -2.33
CA LYS A 20 -0.09 -11.20 -2.27
C LYS A 20 -0.37 -10.35 -3.49
N VAL A 21 0.66 -9.73 -4.06
CA VAL A 21 0.55 -9.00 -5.34
C VAL A 21 0.26 -9.97 -6.49
N GLU A 22 0.89 -11.15 -6.53
CA GLU A 22 0.60 -12.19 -7.53
C GLU A 22 -0.83 -12.72 -7.42
N GLU A 23 -1.28 -13.07 -6.21
CA GLU A 23 -2.67 -13.47 -5.95
C GLU A 23 -3.66 -12.39 -6.40
N ALA A 24 -3.39 -11.13 -6.05
CA ALA A 24 -4.17 -9.98 -6.45
C ALA A 24 -4.21 -9.76 -7.97
N TRP A 25 -3.10 -10.04 -8.64
CA TRP A 25 -2.99 -9.95 -10.09
C TRP A 25 -3.86 -10.99 -10.79
N GLU A 26 -3.86 -12.23 -10.31
CA GLU A 26 -4.74 -13.27 -10.84
C GLU A 26 -6.21 -12.90 -10.67
N ILE A 27 -6.59 -12.39 -9.50
CA ILE A 27 -7.95 -11.89 -9.24
C ILE A 27 -8.28 -10.72 -10.19
N HIS A 28 -7.37 -9.74 -10.33
CA HIS A 28 -7.56 -8.59 -11.22
C HIS A 28 -7.83 -9.01 -12.67
N LYS A 29 -7.11 -10.02 -13.17
CA LYS A 29 -7.32 -10.57 -14.51
C LYS A 29 -8.64 -11.33 -14.61
N LEU A 30 -8.93 -12.22 -13.65
CA LEU A 30 -10.14 -13.03 -13.63
C LEU A 30 -11.40 -12.16 -13.61
N GLU A 31 -11.40 -11.15 -12.74
CA GLU A 31 -12.47 -10.19 -12.60
C GLU A 31 -12.47 -9.14 -13.72
N ASN A 32 -11.45 -9.08 -14.58
CA ASN A 32 -11.35 -8.07 -15.63
C ASN A 32 -11.49 -6.63 -15.05
N SER A 33 -10.86 -6.39 -13.91
CA SER A 33 -11.03 -5.15 -13.14
C SER A 33 -10.28 -3.98 -13.75
N ASP A 34 -10.82 -2.78 -13.58
CA ASP A 34 -10.14 -1.52 -13.91
C ASP A 34 -9.11 -1.16 -12.83
N ALA A 35 -9.44 -1.46 -11.57
CA ALA A 35 -8.57 -1.25 -10.43
C ALA A 35 -8.76 -2.35 -9.38
N THR A 36 -7.65 -2.79 -8.78
CA THR A 36 -7.65 -3.67 -7.61
C THR A 36 -6.86 -3.01 -6.49
N PHE A 37 -7.48 -2.89 -5.31
CA PHE A 37 -6.89 -2.20 -4.16
C PHE A 37 -6.67 -3.15 -2.97
N MET A 38 -5.47 -3.09 -2.38
CA MET A 38 -5.17 -3.60 -1.04
C MET A 38 -5.12 -2.40 -0.08
N ASP A 39 -6.27 -2.08 0.50
CA ASP A 39 -6.49 -0.96 1.41
C ASP A 39 -6.76 -1.47 2.85
N GLY A 40 -6.77 -0.57 3.83
CA GLY A 40 -7.12 -0.91 5.22
C GLY A 40 -6.09 -1.80 5.92
N ILE A 41 -4.84 -1.71 5.51
CA ILE A 41 -3.69 -2.42 6.06
C ILE A 41 -2.74 -1.43 6.74
N ILE A 42 -1.69 -1.91 7.42
CA ILE A 42 -0.59 -1.10 7.94
C ILE A 42 -0.17 -0.06 6.89
N ASP A 43 -0.07 1.20 7.30
CA ASP A 43 0.33 2.28 6.40
C ASP A 43 1.71 1.98 5.78
N GLY A 44 1.85 2.19 4.47
CA GLY A 44 3.03 1.80 3.70
C GLY A 44 3.04 0.34 3.20
N CYS A 45 2.08 -0.51 3.62
CA CYS A 45 1.95 -1.89 3.14
C CYS A 45 0.82 -2.12 2.11
N GLY A 46 0.05 -1.09 1.77
CA GLY A 46 -0.96 -1.17 0.72
C GLY A 46 -0.36 -1.19 -0.68
N PHE A 47 -1.12 -1.69 -1.66
CA PHE A 47 -0.78 -1.60 -3.08
C PHE A 47 -2.01 -1.46 -3.97
N GLU A 48 -1.77 -1.03 -5.20
CA GLU A 48 -2.82 -0.82 -6.20
C GLU A 48 -2.39 -1.44 -7.54
N ILE A 49 -3.31 -2.15 -8.19
CA ILE A 49 -3.15 -2.70 -9.54
C ILE A 49 -4.16 -2.00 -10.43
N ILE A 50 -3.69 -1.18 -11.37
CA ILE A 50 -4.57 -0.33 -12.19
C ILE A 50 -4.36 -0.62 -13.67
N SER A 51 -5.46 -0.73 -14.41
CA SER A 51 -5.42 -0.87 -15.86
C SER A 51 -4.98 0.45 -16.51
N LEU A 52 -4.17 0.36 -17.58
CA LEU A 52 -3.78 1.55 -18.34
C LEU A 52 -5.00 2.33 -18.87
N GLN A 53 -6.07 1.61 -19.22
CA GLN A 53 -7.29 2.27 -19.72
C GLN A 53 -7.96 3.10 -18.63
N ALA A 54 -8.01 2.60 -17.38
CA ALA A 54 -8.53 3.36 -16.26
C ALA A 54 -7.70 4.63 -16.00
N LEU A 55 -6.37 4.54 -16.05
CA LEU A 55 -5.49 5.71 -15.92
C LEU A 55 -5.69 6.72 -17.05
N ARG A 56 -5.92 6.28 -18.30
CA ARG A 56 -6.23 7.17 -19.42
C ARG A 56 -7.54 7.92 -19.21
N VAL A 57 -8.59 7.20 -18.79
CA VAL A 57 -9.88 7.81 -18.47
C VAL A 57 -9.75 8.81 -17.33
N SER A 58 -9.01 8.46 -16.27
CA SER A 58 -8.72 9.35 -15.14
C SER A 58 -7.95 10.59 -15.54
N HIS A 59 -6.93 10.43 -16.39
CA HIS A 59 -6.17 11.56 -16.90
C HIS A 59 -7.04 12.47 -17.78
N GLU A 60 -7.84 11.92 -18.68
CA GLU A 60 -8.69 12.71 -19.58
C GLU A 60 -9.77 13.48 -18.83
N LYS A 61 -10.50 12.79 -17.93
CA LYS A 61 -11.68 13.32 -17.25
C LYS A 61 -11.38 14.01 -15.91
N GLY A 62 -10.17 13.84 -15.38
CA GLY A 62 -9.75 14.41 -14.11
C GLY A 62 -9.23 15.84 -14.21
N GLU A 63 -9.46 16.61 -13.15
CA GLU A 63 -8.81 17.89 -12.85
C GLU A 63 -7.29 17.80 -12.64
N SER A 64 -6.62 18.95 -12.44
CA SER A 64 -5.18 19.03 -12.22
C SER A 64 -4.66 18.11 -11.12
N LYS A 65 -5.38 17.98 -9.98
CA LYS A 65 -5.00 17.09 -8.87
C LYS A 65 -4.91 15.62 -9.30
N HIS A 66 -5.78 15.19 -10.21
CA HIS A 66 -5.82 13.81 -10.72
C HIS A 66 -4.72 13.49 -11.73
N ARG A 67 -4.01 14.51 -12.23
CA ARG A 67 -2.89 14.37 -13.18
C ARG A 67 -1.54 14.50 -12.49
N SER A 68 -1.53 14.56 -11.16
CA SER A 68 -0.34 14.61 -10.31
C SER A 68 0.13 13.19 -9.92
N GLU A 69 0.98 13.10 -8.90
CA GLU A 69 1.34 11.85 -8.23
C GLU A 69 0.12 11.09 -7.66
N LEU A 70 -0.99 11.77 -7.43
CA LEU A 70 -2.28 11.20 -7.01
C LEU A 70 -3.09 10.66 -8.21
N CYS A 71 -2.43 9.98 -9.15
CA CYS A 71 -3.04 9.60 -10.43
C CYS A 71 -4.21 8.59 -10.30
N THR A 72 -4.32 7.91 -9.15
CA THR A 72 -5.43 6.99 -8.84
C THR A 72 -6.59 7.67 -8.11
N LEU A 73 -6.43 8.94 -7.69
CA LEU A 73 -7.45 9.69 -6.96
C LEU A 73 -8.77 9.79 -7.72
N TYR A 74 -8.74 10.04 -9.04
CA TYR A 74 -9.98 10.14 -9.82
C TYR A 74 -10.77 8.82 -9.79
N ILE A 75 -10.08 7.68 -9.81
CA ILE A 75 -10.71 6.35 -9.72
C ILE A 75 -11.36 6.18 -8.35
N ARG A 76 -10.66 6.60 -7.28
CA ARG A 76 -11.13 6.56 -5.89
C ARG A 76 -12.34 7.46 -5.65
N GLU A 77 -12.34 8.67 -6.20
CA GLU A 77 -13.47 9.61 -6.10
C GLU A 77 -14.69 9.19 -6.95
N ASN A 78 -14.50 8.31 -7.94
CA ASN A 78 -15.54 7.94 -8.91
C ASN A 78 -15.76 6.43 -9.01
N HIS A 79 -15.89 5.74 -7.88
CA HIS A 79 -16.03 4.28 -7.83
C HIS A 79 -17.10 3.70 -8.77
N SER A 80 -18.22 4.39 -8.99
CA SER A 80 -19.30 3.93 -9.88
C SER A 80 -18.94 3.90 -11.37
N LYS A 81 -17.85 4.57 -11.77
CA LYS A 81 -17.40 4.65 -13.17
C LYS A 81 -16.39 3.56 -13.56
N PHE A 82 -15.94 2.76 -12.60
CA PHE A 82 -14.86 1.78 -12.79
C PHE A 82 -15.23 0.42 -12.19
N LYS A 83 -14.77 -0.67 -12.82
CA LYS A 83 -14.87 -1.99 -12.22
C LYS A 83 -13.77 -2.16 -11.17
N ILE A 84 -14.11 -1.99 -9.90
CA ILE A 84 -13.15 -2.00 -8.79
C ILE A 84 -13.24 -3.31 -8.01
N THR A 85 -12.10 -3.94 -7.77
CA THR A 85 -11.94 -5.05 -6.82
C THR A 85 -11.26 -4.56 -5.56
N LYS A 86 -11.86 -4.80 -4.39
CA LYS A 86 -11.21 -4.55 -3.10
C LYS A 86 -10.80 -5.90 -2.49
N LEU A 87 -9.53 -6.01 -2.13
CA LEU A 87 -8.99 -7.20 -1.48
C LEU A 87 -9.23 -7.13 0.03
N ASN A 88 -9.43 -8.29 0.64
CA ASN A 88 -9.51 -8.38 2.10
C ASN A 88 -8.09 -8.54 2.67
N PRO A 89 -7.61 -7.59 3.49
CA PRO A 89 -6.32 -7.73 4.14
C PRO A 89 -6.35 -8.85 5.20
N PRO A 90 -5.23 -9.55 5.45
CA PRO A 90 -5.10 -10.42 6.61
C PRO A 90 -5.32 -9.64 7.90
N LYS A 91 -6.08 -10.20 8.85
CA LYS A 91 -6.52 -9.48 10.06
C LYS A 91 -5.35 -8.95 10.89
N GLU A 92 -4.27 -9.71 10.95
CA GLU A 92 -3.05 -9.35 11.66
C GLU A 92 -2.33 -8.12 11.08
N LEU A 93 -2.65 -7.75 9.82
CA LEU A 93 -2.09 -6.59 9.14
C LEU A 93 -3.06 -5.39 9.12
N VAL A 94 -4.27 -5.53 9.68
CA VAL A 94 -5.22 -4.42 9.86
C VAL A 94 -4.86 -3.69 11.15
N ARG A 95 -3.89 -2.78 11.07
CA ARG A 95 -3.28 -2.12 12.24
C ARG A 95 -3.08 -0.64 12.00
N THR A 96 -3.97 0.17 12.56
CA THR A 96 -3.91 1.65 12.45
C THR A 96 -2.91 2.29 13.41
N ASP A 97 -2.37 1.54 14.36
CA ASP A 97 -1.31 1.99 15.25
C ASP A 97 0.10 1.79 14.66
N LEU A 98 0.20 1.26 13.45
CA LEU A 98 1.47 0.96 12.77
C LEU A 98 1.60 1.73 11.46
N ARG A 99 2.83 2.17 11.17
CA ARG A 99 3.22 2.83 9.92
C ARG A 99 4.61 2.36 9.51
N LEU A 100 4.72 1.92 8.26
CA LEU A 100 5.94 1.39 7.64
C LEU A 100 6.24 2.18 6.35
N THR A 101 6.51 3.46 6.51
CA THR A 101 6.86 4.40 5.42
C THR A 101 8.30 4.91 5.60
N VAL A 102 8.77 5.83 4.76
CA VAL A 102 10.06 6.52 4.92
C VAL A 102 9.89 7.98 4.52
N ASP A 103 8.83 8.63 5.02
CA ASP A 103 8.53 10.02 4.69
C ASP A 103 9.17 11.00 5.69
N ASN A 104 9.37 10.56 6.94
CA ASN A 104 9.97 11.36 8.02
C ASN A 104 11.29 10.77 8.53
N PRO A 105 12.15 11.56 9.21
CA PRO A 105 13.36 11.04 9.86
C PRO A 105 13.10 9.89 10.85
N GLU A 106 11.99 9.94 11.59
CA GLU A 106 11.57 8.92 12.54
C GLU A 106 11.20 7.61 11.83
N ASP A 107 10.51 7.71 10.69
CA ASP A 107 10.20 6.57 9.82
C ASP A 107 11.50 5.87 9.38
N LEU A 108 12.49 6.64 8.92
CA LEU A 108 13.80 6.09 8.52
C LEU A 108 14.54 5.43 9.70
N SER A 109 14.48 6.04 10.89
CA SER A 109 15.08 5.46 12.10
C SER A 109 14.44 4.12 12.43
N LEU A 110 13.11 4.04 12.40
CA LEU A 110 12.35 2.81 12.61
C LEU A 110 12.72 1.74 11.57
N CYS A 111 12.72 2.09 10.28
CA CYS A 111 13.09 1.16 9.21
C CYS A 111 14.52 0.62 9.35
N ARG A 112 15.48 1.44 9.79
CA ARG A 112 16.85 1.00 10.08
C ARG A 112 16.89 0.00 11.24
N THR A 113 16.17 0.28 12.33
CA THR A 113 16.09 -0.64 13.47
C THR A 113 15.49 -1.98 13.07
N ILE A 114 14.39 -1.97 12.30
CA ILE A 114 13.76 -3.19 11.78
C ILE A 114 14.74 -3.95 10.88
N TYR A 115 15.39 -3.26 9.93
CA TYR A 115 16.36 -3.87 9.03
C TYR A 115 17.52 -4.52 9.80
N SER A 116 18.09 -3.81 10.78
CA SER A 116 19.17 -4.31 11.63
C SER A 116 18.76 -5.53 12.47
N HIS A 117 17.51 -5.60 12.92
CA HIS A 117 17.01 -6.75 13.67
C HIS A 117 16.82 -7.99 12.78
N PHE A 118 16.38 -7.81 11.53
CA PHE A 118 16.03 -8.88 10.60
C PHE A 118 17.05 -9.07 9.46
N GLN A 119 18.32 -8.74 9.66
CA GLN A 119 19.35 -8.77 8.60
C GLN A 119 19.42 -10.13 7.88
N GLU A 120 19.33 -11.23 8.63
CA GLU A 120 19.36 -12.60 8.11
C GLU A 120 18.17 -12.96 7.21
N LEU A 121 17.06 -12.22 7.32
CA LEU A 121 15.86 -12.42 6.53
C LEU A 121 15.80 -11.51 5.31
N VAL A 122 16.75 -10.59 5.12
CA VAL A 122 16.77 -9.67 3.98
C VAL A 122 17.01 -10.44 2.66
N PRO A 123 16.31 -10.10 1.56
CA PRO A 123 15.28 -9.06 1.41
C PRO A 123 13.86 -9.51 1.74
N ARG A 124 13.71 -10.72 2.29
CA ARG A 124 12.43 -11.43 2.51
C ARG A 124 11.92 -11.39 3.94
N ILE A 125 11.98 -10.24 4.60
CA ILE A 125 11.47 -10.07 5.96
C ILE A 125 9.94 -10.21 5.92
N PRO A 126 9.32 -11.13 6.69
CA PRO A 126 7.86 -11.22 6.73
C PRO A 126 7.24 -10.06 7.52
N ILE A 127 6.22 -9.39 6.96
CA ILE A 127 5.51 -8.29 7.66
C ILE A 127 4.95 -8.76 9.02
N SER A 128 4.45 -10.00 9.11
CA SER A 128 3.96 -10.57 10.35
C SER A 128 5.01 -10.62 11.46
N GLU A 129 6.29 -10.84 11.11
CA GLU A 129 7.38 -10.82 12.09
C GLU A 129 7.74 -9.39 12.50
N ILE A 130 7.67 -8.43 11.56
CA ILE A 130 7.80 -7.00 11.87
C ILE A 130 6.71 -6.57 12.86
N VAL A 131 5.46 -6.96 12.63
CA VAL A 131 4.33 -6.66 13.55
C VAL A 131 4.61 -7.20 14.95
N LYS A 132 5.00 -8.47 15.08
CA LYS A 132 5.35 -9.08 16.38
C LYS A 132 6.51 -8.35 17.06
N PHE A 133 7.54 -7.99 16.30
CA PHE A 133 8.68 -7.24 16.81
C PHE A 133 8.26 -5.86 17.34
N LEU A 134 7.42 -5.12 16.61
CA LEU A 134 6.93 -3.82 17.05
C LEU A 134 5.96 -3.92 18.25
N ASP A 135 5.16 -4.98 18.33
CA ASP A 135 4.27 -5.22 19.47
C ASP A 135 5.02 -5.52 20.76
N THR A 136 6.21 -6.14 20.65
CA THR A 136 7.10 -6.37 21.80
C THR A 136 8.01 -5.18 22.12
N ASN A 137 8.04 -4.16 21.26
CA ASN A 137 8.90 -2.98 21.40
C ASN A 137 8.10 -1.67 21.25
N PRO A 138 7.17 -1.34 22.18
CA PRO A 138 6.25 -0.20 22.04
C PRO A 138 6.96 1.15 21.85
N LYS A 139 8.15 1.34 22.44
CA LYS A 139 8.97 2.54 22.25
C LYS A 139 9.32 2.81 20.79
N LEU A 140 9.43 1.77 19.96
CA LEU A 140 9.67 1.93 18.52
C LEU A 140 8.43 2.44 17.79
N LYS A 141 7.23 2.03 18.23
CA LYS A 141 5.96 2.54 17.69
C LYS A 141 5.76 4.01 18.02
N GLU A 142 6.13 4.41 19.25
CA GLU A 142 6.03 5.79 19.72
C GLU A 142 6.79 6.79 18.83
N LEU A 143 7.90 6.37 18.19
CA LEU A 143 8.66 7.22 17.27
C LEU A 143 7.81 7.76 16.11
N VAL A 144 6.91 6.92 15.59
CA VAL A 144 6.12 7.24 14.38
C VAL A 144 4.64 7.45 14.68
N TYR A 145 4.21 7.27 15.94
CA TYR A 145 2.80 7.26 16.33
C TYR A 145 2.08 8.57 15.98
N GLN A 146 2.72 9.72 16.16
CA GLN A 146 2.12 11.01 15.80
C GLN A 146 1.78 11.16 14.30
N PHE A 147 2.38 10.34 13.44
CA PHE A 147 2.15 10.35 11.99
C PHE A 147 1.13 9.31 11.54
N THR A 148 0.74 8.35 12.40
CA THR A 148 -0.22 7.30 12.02
C THR A 148 -1.60 7.91 11.76
N GLU A 149 -2.14 8.71 12.67
CA GLU A 149 -3.49 9.30 12.51
C GLU A 149 -3.59 10.25 11.31
N ILE A 150 -2.54 11.04 11.07
CA ILE A 150 -2.46 11.97 9.93
C ILE A 150 -2.44 11.18 8.61
N GLY A 151 -1.64 10.11 8.55
CA GLY A 151 -1.59 9.21 7.39
C GLY A 151 -2.96 8.61 7.06
N TYR A 152 -3.66 8.05 8.06
CA TYR A 152 -4.98 7.44 7.83
C TYR A 152 -6.07 8.44 7.42
N SER A 153 -6.05 9.66 7.97
CA SER A 153 -7.05 10.68 7.65
C SER A 153 -6.97 11.19 6.20
N THR A 154 -5.82 11.02 5.54
CA THR A 154 -5.55 11.53 4.19
C THR A 154 -5.36 10.44 3.13
N MET A 155 -5.27 9.17 3.53
CA MET A 155 -4.92 8.05 2.64
C MET A 155 -5.96 7.76 1.54
N TYR A 156 -7.23 8.10 1.78
CA TYR A 156 -8.37 7.76 0.93
C TYR A 156 -9.33 8.93 0.66
N LEU A 157 -8.89 10.17 0.94
CA LEU A 157 -9.62 11.37 0.53
C LEU A 157 -9.68 11.48 -0.99
#